data_AF-A0A353K057-F1
#
_entry.id   AF-A0A353K057-F1
#
_cell.length_a   1.000
_cell.length_b   1.000
_cell.length_c   1.000
_cell.angle_alpha   90.00
_cell.angle_beta   90.00
_cell.angle_gamma   90.00
#
_symmetry.space_group_name_H-M   'P 1'
#
loop_
_entity.id
_entity.type
_entity.pdbx_description
1 polymer ?
#
loop_
_entity_poly.entity_id
_entity_poly.type
_entity_poly.pdbx_seq_one_letter_code
_entity_poly.pdbx_strand_id
1 'polypeptide(L)'
;IKEPENKDKGNSKPEKDNKIKENKDDITNIAFFGLDARKKGENTRSDVIMVLSIDRKNNKIKVSSIMRDLYVDIPGKGKNKINAAYAFGGAPLAVKTLNTLFDLNIRNYVTVDFFGMEKLIDKIGGVDVNIKESEIKSLNDCLAELNIL
;
A
#
# COMPACT_ATOMS: atom_id res chain seq x y z
N ILE A 1 12.85 47.87 -42.10
CA ILE A 1 13.94 46.90 -41.80
C ILE A 1 14.90 47.62 -40.86
N LYS A 2 14.63 47.49 -39.56
CA LYS A 2 15.49 46.91 -38.51
C LYS A 2 16.48 47.92 -37.88
N GLU A 3 16.13 48.33 -36.67
CA GLU A 3 17.01 48.92 -35.67
C GLU A 3 18.07 47.88 -35.23
N PRO A 4 19.31 48.27 -34.90
CA PRO A 4 20.31 47.35 -34.41
C PRO A 4 20.24 47.18 -32.89
N GLU A 5 20.32 45.93 -32.48
CA GLU A 5 20.48 45.45 -31.12
C GLU A 5 21.86 45.82 -30.56
N ASN A 6 21.89 46.35 -29.34
CA ASN A 6 23.08 46.31 -28.49
C ASN A 6 22.64 46.29 -27.03
N LYS A 7 22.95 45.20 -26.31
CA LYS A 7 23.20 45.21 -24.87
C LYS A 7 23.80 43.88 -24.40
N ASP A 8 25.10 43.99 -24.17
CA ASP A 8 25.75 43.74 -22.88
C ASP A 8 26.23 42.32 -22.54
N LYS A 9 27.52 42.29 -22.22
CA LYS A 9 28.34 41.12 -21.89
C LYS A 9 28.15 40.80 -20.41
N GLY A 10 27.43 39.72 -20.12
CA GLY A 10 27.26 39.14 -18.80
C GLY A 10 28.19 37.96 -18.54
N ASN A 11 29.21 38.21 -17.73
CA ASN A 11 30.22 37.33 -17.16
C ASN A 11 29.72 35.93 -16.70
N SER A 12 30.25 34.85 -17.28
CA SER A 12 29.96 33.45 -16.89
C SER A 12 30.83 33.02 -15.70
N LYS A 13 30.23 32.93 -14.51
CA LYS A 13 30.77 32.17 -13.37
C LYS A 13 30.26 30.73 -13.44
N PRO A 14 31.09 29.73 -13.07
CA PRO A 14 30.79 28.32 -13.31
C PRO A 14 29.60 27.86 -12.45
N GLU A 15 28.62 27.27 -13.12
CA GLU A 15 27.50 26.57 -12.50
C GLU A 15 28.06 25.42 -11.65
N LYS A 16 27.80 25.49 -10.35
CA LYS A 16 28.06 24.38 -9.43
C LYS A 16 27.07 23.27 -9.81
N ASP A 17 27.61 22.18 -10.34
CA ASP A 17 26.94 20.88 -10.43
C ASP A 17 26.51 20.43 -9.03
N ASN A 18 25.35 20.93 -8.59
CA ASN A 18 24.62 20.37 -7.47
C ASN A 18 24.05 19.03 -7.92
N LYS A 19 24.89 17.99 -7.91
CA LYS A 19 24.42 16.61 -7.81
C LYS A 19 23.60 16.53 -6.53
N ILE A 20 22.29 16.73 -6.66
CA ILE A 20 21.31 16.38 -5.64
C ILE A 20 21.54 14.89 -5.39
N LYS A 21 22.22 14.58 -4.27
CA LYS A 21 22.25 13.22 -3.76
C LYS A 21 20.79 12.92 -3.41
N GLU A 22 20.13 12.13 -4.26
CA GLU A 22 18.89 11.48 -3.86
C GLU A 22 19.21 10.67 -2.60
N ASN A 23 18.92 11.21 -1.42
CA ASN A 23 18.70 10.41 -0.23
C ASN A 23 17.38 9.66 -0.48
N LYS A 24 17.43 8.65 -1.35
CA LYS A 24 16.40 7.61 -1.38
C LYS A 24 16.43 7.01 0.01
N ASP A 25 15.37 7.26 0.78
CA ASP A 25 15.15 6.59 2.07
C ASP A 25 15.57 5.12 1.92
N ASP A 26 16.55 4.69 2.72
CA ASP A 26 17.07 3.31 2.69
C ASP A 26 15.96 2.27 2.95
N ILE A 27 14.83 2.73 3.48
CA ILE A 27 13.62 1.97 3.78
C ILE A 27 12.50 2.36 2.82
N THR A 28 12.06 1.40 2.01
CA THR A 28 10.86 1.53 1.17
C THR A 28 9.66 0.90 1.88
N ASN A 29 8.60 1.68 2.11
CA ASN A 29 7.35 1.19 2.70
C ASN A 29 6.26 1.04 1.64
N ILE A 30 5.61 -0.13 1.61
CA ILE A 30 4.52 -0.47 0.71
C ILE A 30 3.32 -0.93 1.54
N ALA A 31 2.16 -0.33 1.35
CA ALA A 31 0.92 -0.79 1.98
C ALA A 31 0.25 -1.88 1.16
N PHE A 32 -0.28 -2.91 1.81
CA PHE A 32 -1.08 -3.96 1.22
C PHE A 32 -2.49 -3.93 1.81
N PHE A 33 -3.49 -3.91 0.94
CA PHE A 33 -4.90 -3.92 1.29
C PHE A 33 -5.57 -5.14 0.67
N GLY A 34 -6.16 -5.99 1.50
CA GLY A 34 -7.07 -7.05 1.07
C GLY A 34 -8.51 -6.61 1.22
N LEU A 35 -9.29 -6.66 0.14
CA LEU A 35 -10.68 -6.21 0.12
C LEU A 35 -11.65 -7.39 0.15
N ASP A 36 -12.70 -7.30 0.98
CA ASP A 36 -13.90 -8.14 0.84
C ASP A 36 -14.87 -7.53 -0.18
N ALA A 37 -14.41 -7.42 -1.42
CA ALA A 37 -15.24 -6.98 -2.53
C ALA A 37 -15.86 -8.20 -3.21
N ARG A 38 -17.17 -8.40 -3.01
CA ARG A 38 -17.96 -9.43 -3.69
C ARG A 38 -18.47 -8.98 -5.07
N LYS A 39 -18.44 -7.67 -5.35
CA LYS A 39 -18.79 -7.08 -6.65
C LYS A 39 -17.83 -5.95 -7.03
N LYS A 40 -17.56 -5.82 -8.33
CA LYS A 40 -16.71 -4.77 -8.88
C LYS A 40 -17.38 -3.40 -8.73
N GLY A 41 -16.73 -2.47 -8.03
CA GLY A 41 -17.21 -1.09 -7.85
C GLY A 41 -17.90 -0.80 -6.51
N GLU A 42 -17.97 -1.75 -5.58
CA GLU A 42 -18.46 -1.48 -4.23
C GLU A 42 -17.41 -0.74 -3.38
N ASN A 43 -17.87 0.26 -2.61
CA ASN A 43 -17.07 0.88 -1.54
C ASN A 43 -16.88 -0.12 -0.41
N THR A 44 -15.86 -0.94 -0.56
CA THR A 44 -15.57 -2.05 0.34
C THR A 44 -14.55 -1.64 1.39
N ARG A 45 -14.63 -2.26 2.56
CA ARG A 45 -13.64 -2.06 3.62
C ARG A 45 -12.43 -2.95 3.33
N SER A 46 -11.27 -2.50 3.75
CA SER A 46 -10.08 -3.35 3.76
C SER A 46 -10.12 -4.27 4.98
N ASP A 47 -10.20 -5.58 4.78
CA ASP A 47 -10.17 -6.56 5.86
C ASP A 47 -8.74 -6.93 6.26
N VAL A 48 -7.82 -6.84 5.30
CA VAL A 48 -6.39 -7.02 5.53
C VAL A 48 -5.68 -5.70 5.31
N ILE A 49 -4.89 -5.28 6.30
CA ILE A 49 -4.03 -4.10 6.22
C ILE A 49 -2.64 -4.52 6.68
N MET A 50 -1.67 -4.47 5.78
CA MET A 50 -0.27 -4.78 6.09
C MET A 50 0.64 -3.69 5.54
N VAL A 51 1.77 -3.49 6.21
CA VAL A 51 2.86 -2.61 5.74
C VAL A 51 4.11 -3.46 5.57
N LEU A 52 4.61 -3.51 4.34
CA LEU A 52 5.89 -4.11 3.99
C LEU A 52 6.96 -3.03 4.00
N SER A 53 7.98 -3.20 4.84
CA SER A 53 9.15 -2.33 4.92
C SER A 53 10.37 -3.08 4.39
N ILE A 54 10.96 -2.57 3.32
CA ILE A 54 12.18 -3.10 2.70
C ILE A 54 13.33 -2.19 3.09
N ASP A 55 14.18 -2.66 4.01
CA ASP A 55 15.38 -1.98 4.46
C ASP A 55 16.59 -2.50 3.65
N ARG A 56 16.99 -1.73 2.64
CA ARG A 56 18.08 -2.09 1.74
C ARG A 56 19.45 -1.96 2.40
N LYS A 57 19.57 -1.08 3.40
CA LYS A 57 20.83 -0.87 4.12
C LYS A 57 21.19 -2.07 4.99
N ASN A 58 20.19 -2.64 5.67
CA ASN A 58 20.39 -3.79 6.55
C ASN A 58 20.05 -5.13 5.90
N ASN A 59 19.66 -5.14 4.61
CA ASN A 59 19.16 -6.32 3.89
C ASN A 59 18.04 -7.05 4.64
N LYS A 60 17.07 -6.29 5.16
CA LYS A 60 15.95 -6.83 5.95
C LYS A 60 14.62 -6.47 5.30
N ILE A 61 13.71 -7.44 5.34
CA ILE A 61 12.31 -7.25 4.98
C ILE A 61 11.48 -7.46 6.25
N LYS A 62 10.59 -6.51 6.54
CA LYS A 62 9.66 -6.57 7.67
C LYS A 62 8.24 -6.44 7.16
N VAL A 63 7.34 -7.25 7.69
CA VAL A 63 5.90 -7.16 7.42
C VAL A 63 5.20 -6.90 8.74
N SER A 64 4.45 -5.81 8.80
CA SER A 64 3.67 -5.42 9.97
C SER A 64 2.18 -5.47 9.64
N SER A 65 1.44 -6.34 10.33
CA SER A 65 -0.02 -6.40 10.20
C SER A 65 -0.67 -5.36 11.10
N ILE A 66 -1.61 -4.59 10.55
CA ILE A 66 -2.39 -3.59 11.29
C ILE A 66 -3.78 -4.16 11.53
N MET A 67 -4.22 -4.15 12.79
CA MET A 67 -5.53 -4.66 13.17
C MET A 67 -6.64 -3.81 12.52
N ARG A 68 -7.54 -4.47 11.78
CA ARG A 68 -8.64 -3.87 11.01
C ARG A 68 -9.51 -2.89 11.80
N ASP A 69 -9.74 -3.20 13.07
CA ASP A 69 -10.69 -2.51 13.94
C ASP A 69 -10.02 -1.46 14.84
N LEU A 70 -8.75 -1.11 14.59
CA LEU A 70 -8.05 -0.06 15.33
C LEU A 70 -8.82 1.27 15.24
N TYR A 71 -9.16 1.85 16.38
CA TYR A 71 -9.92 3.11 16.44
C TYR A 71 -8.97 4.30 16.32
N VAL A 72 -9.07 5.04 15.21
CA VAL A 72 -8.10 6.06 14.79
C VAL A 72 -8.82 7.31 14.28
N ASP A 73 -8.14 8.44 14.27
CA ASP A 73 -8.63 9.63 13.59
C ASP A 73 -8.32 9.55 12.10
N ILE A 74 -9.36 9.59 11.26
CA ILE A 74 -9.23 9.51 9.80
C ILE A 74 -9.25 10.94 9.26
N PRO A 75 -8.20 11.39 8.54
CA PRO A 75 -8.11 12.76 8.04
C PRO A 75 -9.33 13.19 7.22
N GLY A 76 -10.06 14.20 7.71
CA GLY A 76 -11.26 14.73 7.05
C GLY A 76 -12.52 13.88 7.18
N LYS A 77 -12.51 12.82 7.99
CA LYS A 77 -13.68 11.95 8.27
C LYS A 77 -13.95 11.74 9.77
N GLY A 78 -13.05 12.17 10.65
CA GLY A 78 -13.16 12.01 12.10
C GLY A 78 -12.78 10.60 12.56
N LYS A 79 -13.08 10.29 13.83
CA LYS A 79 -12.66 9.02 14.44
C LYS A 79 -13.51 7.84 13.98
N ASN A 80 -12.86 6.78 13.52
CA ASN A 80 -13.50 5.51 13.16
C ASN A 80 -12.51 4.34 13.22
N LYS A 81 -12.97 3.13 12.92
CA LYS A 81 -12.10 1.97 12.66
C LYS A 81 -11.25 2.23 11.42
N ILE A 82 -9.98 1.85 11.46
CA ILE A 82 -9.01 2.14 10.40
C ILE A 82 -9.43 1.57 9.04
N ASN A 83 -10.13 0.43 9.01
CA ASN A 83 -10.66 -0.15 7.77
C ASN A 83 -11.68 0.73 7.05
N ALA A 84 -12.35 1.63 7.77
CA ALA A 84 -13.29 2.57 7.18
C ALA A 84 -12.57 3.63 6.33
N ALA A 85 -11.28 3.90 6.57
CA ALA A 85 -10.52 4.83 5.76
C ALA A 85 -10.48 4.41 4.28
N TYR A 86 -10.37 3.10 4.02
CA TYR A 86 -10.45 2.57 2.66
C TYR A 86 -11.85 2.74 2.06
N ALA A 87 -12.91 2.45 2.83
CA ALA A 87 -14.27 2.63 2.33
C ALA A 87 -14.64 4.10 2.07
N PHE A 88 -14.06 5.04 2.81
CA PHE A 88 -14.35 6.47 2.69
C PHE A 88 -13.60 7.19 1.56
N GLY A 89 -12.42 6.71 1.18
CA GLY A 89 -11.56 7.42 0.23
C GLY A 89 -10.56 6.53 -0.51
N GLY A 90 -10.82 5.22 -0.55
CA GLY A 90 -9.97 4.22 -1.17
C GLY A 90 -8.59 4.11 -0.53
N ALA A 91 -7.68 3.49 -1.27
CA ALA A 91 -6.28 3.35 -0.88
C ALA A 91 -5.60 4.70 -0.54
N PRO A 92 -5.82 5.82 -1.28
CA PRO A 92 -5.16 7.08 -0.95
C PRO A 92 -5.47 7.59 0.47
N LEU A 93 -6.73 7.53 0.89
CA LEU A 93 -7.10 7.95 2.25
C LEU A 93 -6.59 6.96 3.30
N ALA A 94 -6.65 5.66 3.03
CA ALA A 94 -6.10 4.65 3.94
C ALA A 94 -4.59 4.82 4.15
N VAL A 95 -3.83 5.04 3.08
CA VAL A 95 -2.38 5.33 3.13
C VAL A 95 -2.11 6.62 3.90
N LYS A 96 -2.90 7.67 3.67
CA LYS A 96 -2.77 8.92 4.42
C LYS A 96 -2.98 8.69 5.92
N THR A 97 -4.01 7.94 6.30
CA THR A 97 -4.28 7.58 7.71
C THR A 97 -3.11 6.81 8.31
N LEU A 98 -2.54 5.83 7.60
CA LEU A 98 -1.37 5.07 8.08
C LEU A 98 -0.14 5.96 8.27
N ASN A 99 0.14 6.85 7.30
CA ASN A 99 1.25 7.79 7.38
C ASN A 99 1.09 8.75 8.55
N THR A 100 -0.11 9.29 8.79
CA THR A 100 -0.37 10.20 9.92
C THR A 100 -0.31 9.48 11.26
N LEU A 101 -0.81 8.24 11.35
CA LEU A 101 -0.90 7.51 12.61
C LEU A 101 0.45 6.97 13.08
N PHE A 102 1.25 6.44 12.16
CA PHE A 102 2.50 5.74 12.47
C PHE A 102 3.75 6.53 12.07
N ASP A 103 3.60 7.78 11.64
CA ASP A 103 4.68 8.62 11.12
C ASP A 103 5.49 7.91 10.01
N LEU A 104 4.76 7.35 9.06
CA LEU A 104 5.33 6.60 7.94
C LEU A 104 5.36 7.45 6.66
N ASN A 105 6.21 7.02 5.73
CA ASN A 105 6.33 7.58 4.39
C ASN A 105 5.96 6.54 3.33
N ILE A 106 4.75 5.97 3.43
CA ILE A 106 4.23 5.03 2.45
C ILE A 106 3.88 5.82 1.18
N ARG A 107 4.53 5.44 0.07
CA ARG A 107 4.32 6.04 -1.26
C ARG A 107 3.64 5.08 -2.23
N ASN A 108 3.81 3.78 -2.01
CA ASN A 108 3.29 2.74 -2.86
C ASN A 108 2.28 1.90 -2.08
N TYR A 109 1.25 1.43 -2.79
CA TYR A 109 0.28 0.50 -2.23
C TYR A 109 -0.12 -0.53 -3.27
N VAL A 110 -0.57 -1.68 -2.78
CA VAL A 110 -1.15 -2.76 -3.56
C VAL A 110 -2.50 -3.10 -2.94
N THR A 111 -3.52 -3.19 -3.79
CA THR A 111 -4.86 -3.64 -3.40
C THR A 111 -5.16 -4.94 -4.12
N VAL A 112 -5.64 -5.94 -3.38
CA VAL A 112 -6.03 -7.23 -3.91
C VAL A 112 -7.43 -7.57 -3.40
N ASP A 113 -8.32 -8.01 -4.29
CA ASP A 113 -9.61 -8.60 -3.95
C ASP A 113 -9.51 -10.13 -3.93
N PHE A 114 -10.56 -10.81 -3.45
CA PHE A 114 -10.57 -12.27 -3.35
C PHE A 114 -10.26 -12.97 -4.69
N PHE A 115 -10.91 -12.54 -5.79
CA PHE A 115 -10.68 -13.11 -7.12
C PHE A 115 -9.27 -12.84 -7.66
N GLY A 116 -8.70 -11.68 -7.34
CA GLY A 116 -7.32 -11.34 -7.69
C GLY A 116 -6.31 -12.20 -6.93
N MET A 117 -6.60 -12.52 -5.67
CA MET A 117 -5.78 -13.40 -4.84
C MET A 117 -5.78 -14.85 -5.37
N GLU A 118 -6.95 -15.40 -5.69
CA GLU A 118 -7.09 -16.74 -6.30
C GLU A 118 -6.21 -16.89 -7.56
N LYS A 119 -6.39 -15.97 -8.52
CA LYS A 119 -5.60 -15.96 -9.77
C LYS A 119 -4.11 -15.80 -9.55
N LEU A 120 -3.70 -15.08 -8.51
CA LEU A 120 -2.30 -14.90 -8.16
C LEU A 120 -1.72 -16.22 -7.63
N ILE A 121 -2.44 -16.90 -6.74
CA ILE A 121 -2.03 -18.19 -6.14
C ILE A 121 -1.91 -19.27 -7.22
N ASP A 122 -2.89 -19.35 -8.13
CA ASP A 122 -2.85 -20.33 -9.23
C ASP A 122 -1.63 -20.13 -10.14
N LYS A 123 -1.30 -18.85 -10.43
CA LYS A 123 -0.14 -18.52 -11.28
C LYS A 123 1.21 -18.87 -10.66
N ILE A 124 1.31 -18.82 -9.33
CA ILE A 124 2.55 -19.21 -8.63
C ILE A 124 2.62 -20.72 -8.35
N GLY A 125 1.58 -21.48 -8.72
CA GLY A 125 1.52 -22.93 -8.57
C GLY A 125 0.99 -23.42 -7.21
N GLY A 126 0.25 -22.59 -6.49
CA GLY A 126 -0.25 -22.89 -5.15
C GLY A 126 0.71 -22.48 -4.03
N VAL A 127 0.26 -22.65 -2.78
CA VAL A 127 1.05 -22.38 -1.57
C VAL A 127 0.83 -23.48 -0.55
N ASP A 128 1.92 -23.92 0.09
CA ASP A 128 1.84 -24.86 1.21
C ASP A 128 1.46 -24.12 2.50
N VAL A 129 0.40 -24.56 3.16
CA VAL A 129 -0.07 -24.02 4.43
C VAL A 129 -0.08 -25.14 5.47
N ASN A 130 0.56 -24.90 6.61
CA ASN A 130 0.53 -25.84 7.73
C ASN A 130 -0.77 -25.70 8.51
N ILE A 131 -1.63 -26.72 8.45
CA ILE A 131 -2.96 -26.71 9.07
C ILE A 131 -2.95 -27.62 10.30
N LYS A 132 -3.50 -27.15 11.42
CA LYS A 132 -3.65 -27.97 12.63
C LYS A 132 -4.86 -28.90 12.48
N GLU A 133 -4.80 -30.06 13.13
CA GLU A 133 -5.90 -31.05 13.08
C GLU A 133 -7.26 -30.47 13.51
N SER A 134 -7.27 -29.55 14.48
CA SER A 134 -8.47 -28.85 14.94
C SER A 134 -9.12 -27.95 13.89
N GLU A 135 -8.37 -27.51 12.87
CA GLU A 135 -8.83 -26.57 11.84
C GLU A 135 -9.41 -27.30 10.61
N ILE A 136 -9.11 -28.60 10.44
CA ILE A 136 -9.49 -29.40 9.26
C ILE A 136 -11.00 -29.41 9.06
N LYS A 137 -11.78 -29.58 10.13
CA LYS A 137 -13.25 -29.60 10.03
C LYS A 137 -13.79 -28.29 9.47
N SER A 138 -13.39 -27.16 10.05
CA SER A 138 -13.83 -25.83 9.61
C SER A 138 -13.37 -25.50 8.20
N LEU A 139 -12.16 -25.95 7.82
CA LEU A 139 -11.67 -25.79 6.45
C LEU A 139 -12.55 -26.56 5.45
N ASN A 140 -12.86 -27.83 5.74
CA ASN A 140 -13.70 -28.65 4.87
C ASN A 140 -15.11 -28.08 4.74
N ASP A 141 -15.68 -27.54 5.83
CA ASP A 141 -16.98 -26.86 5.80
C ASP A 141 -16.92 -25.63 4.88
N CYS A 142 -15.89 -24.80 4.99
CA CYS A 142 -15.70 -23.61 4.15
C CYS A 142 -15.46 -23.96 2.66
N LEU A 143 -14.71 -25.02 2.38
CA LEU A 143 -14.49 -25.53 1.02
C LEU A 143 -15.79 -26.06 0.39
N ALA A 144 -16.64 -26.72 1.18
CA ALA A 144 -17.93 -27.19 0.71
C ALA A 144 -18.84 -26.01 0.31
N GLU A 145 -18.86 -24.93 1.09
CA GLU A 145 -19.60 -23.71 0.75
C GLU A 145 -19.09 -23.06 -0.54
N LEU A 146 -17.77 -22.98 -0.73
CA LEU A 146 -17.16 -22.40 -1.93
C LEU A 146 -17.44 -23.21 -3.20
N ASN A 147 -17.54 -24.53 -3.11
CA ASN A 147 -17.85 -25.41 -4.26
C ASN A 147 -19.33 -25.43 -4.66
N ILE A 148 -20.22 -24.86 -3.83
CA ILE A 148 -21.65 -24.75 -4.11
C ILE A 148 -22.00 -23.41 -4.78
N LEU A 149 -21.10 -22.43 -4.73
CA LEU A 149 -21.18 -21.15 -5.46
C LEU A 149 -20.79 -21.29 -6.94
#